data_AF-A0A7X2Z6N0-F1
#
_entry.id   AF-A0A7X2Z6N0-F1
#
_cell.length_a   1.000
_cell.length_b   1.000
_cell.length_c   1.000
_cell.angle_alpha   90.00
_cell.angle_beta   90.00
_cell.angle_gamma   90.00
#
_symmetry.space_group_name_H-M   'P 1'
#
loop_
_entity.id
_entity.type
_entity.pdbx_description
1 polymer ?
#
loop_
_entity_poly.entity_id
_entity_poly.type
_entity_poly.pdbx_seq_one_letter_code
_entity_poly.pdbx_strand_id
1 'polypeptide(L)'
;MAPKSKFKKDQIIDAAFEIARTEGIDRITIRKVAEKLGSSIAPIYVNFKEVDELIQEVIKKTFAISKQLLMEQNTGHPFHDIGVASLRFAKEYSVLFRDLVMKKNEYMNDHDHEMGMLVELMKQDPHLEGLTDGELMTILLKMKIFQTGLSVMVANGLLPDDFDEEKMIHLLNSTAMDIIDAAQMRKAGNLEGQN
;
A
#
# COMPACT_ATOMS: atom_id res chain seq x y z
N MET A 1 -1.22 42.72 -6.48
CA MET A 1 -1.13 41.29 -6.84
C MET A 1 -0.54 40.54 -5.66
N ALA A 2 -1.11 39.40 -5.26
CA ALA A 2 -0.45 38.51 -4.30
C ALA A 2 0.88 38.02 -4.91
N PRO A 3 1.98 37.98 -4.14
CA PRO A 3 3.26 37.50 -4.66
C PRO A 3 3.09 36.08 -5.22
N LYS A 4 3.61 35.82 -6.42
CA LYS A 4 3.63 34.46 -7.00
C LYS A 4 4.38 33.55 -6.02
N SER A 5 3.78 32.44 -5.62
CA SER A 5 4.41 31.46 -4.74
C SER A 5 5.76 31.05 -5.33
N LYS A 6 6.83 31.14 -4.51
CA LYS A 6 8.19 30.73 -4.90
C LYS A 6 8.27 29.23 -5.22
N PHE A 7 7.36 28.43 -4.64
CA PHE A 7 7.28 26.98 -4.83
C PHE A 7 5.94 26.58 -5.43
N LYS A 8 5.97 25.64 -6.38
CA LYS A 8 4.76 24.99 -6.89
C LYS A 8 4.22 24.01 -5.86
N LYS A 9 2.90 23.75 -5.92
CA LYS A 9 2.20 22.79 -5.05
C LYS A 9 2.92 21.43 -5.00
N ASP A 10 3.31 20.89 -6.16
CA ASP A 10 3.98 19.58 -6.24
C ASP A 10 5.33 19.55 -5.51
N GLN A 11 6.10 20.64 -5.55
CA GLN A 11 7.38 20.72 -4.83
C GLN A 11 7.19 20.67 -3.30
N ILE A 12 6.09 21.23 -2.82
CA ILE A 12 5.73 21.19 -1.40
C ILE A 12 5.29 19.77 -1.01
N ILE A 13 4.50 19.12 -1.86
CA ILE A 13 4.10 17.72 -1.67
C ILE A 13 5.31 16.79 -1.68
N ASP A 14 6.26 16.98 -2.60
CA ASP A 14 7.49 16.18 -2.68
C ASP A 14 8.35 16.32 -1.41
N ALA A 15 8.51 17.55 -0.91
CA ALA A 15 9.23 17.79 0.33
C ALA A 15 8.54 17.12 1.54
N ALA A 16 7.21 17.22 1.62
CA ALA A 16 6.42 16.58 2.67
C ALA A 16 6.45 15.05 2.57
N PHE A 17 6.39 14.51 1.35
CA PHE A 17 6.51 13.08 1.08
C PHE A 17 7.85 12.54 1.54
N GLU A 18 8.95 13.23 1.26
CA GLU A 18 10.27 12.79 1.72
C GLU A 18 10.42 12.82 3.25
N ILE A 19 9.76 13.75 3.95
CA ILE A 19 9.66 13.70 5.41
C ILE A 19 8.89 12.44 5.83
N ALA A 20 7.74 12.18 5.22
CA ALA A 20 6.92 11.03 5.55
C ALA A 20 7.63 9.68 5.28
N ARG A 21 8.34 9.59 4.15
CA ARG A 21 9.13 8.42 3.74
C ARG A 21 10.23 8.07 4.74
N THR A 22 10.83 9.07 5.37
CA THR A 22 12.00 8.87 6.25
C THR A 22 11.65 8.89 7.74
N GLU A 23 10.61 9.64 8.12
CA GLU A 23 10.30 9.89 9.53
C GLU A 23 8.85 9.58 9.92
N GLY A 24 7.95 9.41 8.96
CA GLY A 24 6.54 9.08 9.17
C GLY A 24 5.58 10.25 8.92
N ILE A 25 4.33 9.92 8.67
CA ILE A 25 3.26 10.85 8.29
C ILE A 25 3.05 11.89 9.39
N ASP A 26 3.01 11.47 10.65
CA ASP A 26 2.82 12.35 11.83
C ASP A 26 3.95 13.38 12.00
N ARG A 27 5.07 13.22 11.29
CA ARG A 27 6.21 14.14 11.34
C ARG A 27 6.11 15.27 10.30
N ILE A 28 5.09 15.24 9.44
CA ILE A 28 4.79 16.35 8.53
C ILE A 28 4.32 17.55 9.35
N THR A 29 5.07 18.64 9.28
CA THR A 29 4.66 19.95 9.82
C THR A 29 5.02 21.03 8.83
N ILE A 30 4.25 22.12 8.80
CA ILE A 30 4.53 23.27 7.92
C ILE A 30 5.96 23.80 8.10
N ARG A 31 6.42 23.89 9.35
CA ARG A 31 7.78 24.35 9.67
C ARG A 31 8.85 23.46 9.05
N LYS A 32 8.70 22.14 9.17
CA LYS A 32 9.67 21.18 8.69
C LYS A 32 9.72 21.09 7.17
N VAL A 33 8.55 21.19 6.53
CA VAL A 33 8.45 21.30 5.07
C VAL A 33 9.14 22.57 4.59
N ALA A 34 8.95 23.70 5.28
CA ALA A 34 9.61 24.97 4.93
C ALA A 34 11.14 24.88 5.07
N GLU A 35 11.62 24.28 6.16
CA GLU A 35 13.04 24.02 6.39
C GLU A 35 13.64 23.16 5.28
N LYS A 36 12.97 22.05 4.92
CA LYS A 36 13.42 21.16 3.84
C LYS A 36 13.46 21.86 2.47
N LEU A 37 12.58 22.83 2.24
CA LEU A 37 12.56 23.65 1.03
C LEU A 37 13.53 24.85 1.06
N GLY A 38 14.20 25.12 2.18
CA GLY A 38 14.99 26.34 2.37
C GLY A 38 14.14 27.62 2.22
N SER A 39 12.92 27.59 2.78
CA SER A 39 11.89 28.61 2.62
C SER A 39 11.34 29.09 3.96
N SER A 40 10.68 30.25 3.97
CA SER A 40 9.72 30.57 5.04
C SER A 40 8.46 29.70 4.92
N ILE A 41 7.61 29.71 5.95
CA ILE A 41 6.33 28.98 5.97
C ILE A 41 5.27 29.58 5.03
N ALA A 42 5.43 30.84 4.61
CA ALA A 42 4.41 31.59 3.87
C ALA A 42 4.02 30.93 2.53
N PRO A 43 4.95 30.44 1.68
CA PRO A 43 4.59 29.76 0.43
C PRO A 43 3.78 28.47 0.64
N ILE A 44 3.89 27.82 1.80
CA ILE A 44 3.11 26.61 2.11
C ILE A 44 1.66 27.00 2.40
N TYR A 45 1.44 28.02 3.23
CA TYR A 45 0.09 28.52 3.54
C TYR A 45 -0.65 29.13 2.34
N VAL A 46 0.08 29.53 1.29
CA VAL A 46 -0.53 29.94 0.01
C VAL A 46 -1.16 28.75 -0.73
N ASN A 47 -0.63 27.53 -0.53
CA ASN A 47 -1.08 26.32 -1.24
C ASN A 47 -1.97 25.40 -0.38
N PHE A 48 -1.79 25.43 0.95
CA PHE A 48 -2.46 24.55 1.91
C PHE A 48 -2.89 25.37 3.12
N LYS A 49 -4.20 25.38 3.42
CA LYS A 49 -4.73 26.15 4.55
C LYS A 49 -4.34 25.52 5.88
N GLU A 50 -4.40 24.20 5.93
CA GLU A 50 -4.11 23.37 7.10
C GLU A 50 -3.11 22.27 6.73
N VAL A 51 -2.37 21.78 7.72
CA VAL A 51 -1.40 20.69 7.51
C VAL A 51 -2.07 19.41 7.03
N ASP A 52 -3.32 19.16 7.44
CA ASP A 52 -4.10 17.99 7.01
C ASP A 52 -4.33 17.96 5.49
N GLU A 53 -4.54 19.11 4.86
CA GLU A 53 -4.68 19.19 3.40
C GLU A 53 -3.39 18.74 2.70
N LEU A 54 -2.23 19.06 3.26
CA LEU A 54 -0.94 18.61 2.75
C LEU A 54 -0.72 17.11 2.99
N ILE A 55 -1.08 16.61 4.17
CA ILE A 55 -1.00 15.18 4.50
C ILE A 55 -1.85 14.35 3.53
N GLN A 56 -3.05 14.81 3.22
CA GLN A 56 -3.94 14.16 2.23
C GLN A 56 -3.29 14.04 0.85
N GLU A 57 -2.62 15.08 0.37
CA GLU A 57 -1.93 15.02 -0.93
C GLU A 57 -0.70 14.10 -0.89
N VAL A 58 0.01 14.03 0.25
CA VAL A 58 1.10 13.06 0.46
C VAL A 58 0.58 11.63 0.43
N ILE A 59 -0.60 11.37 1.01
CA ILE A 59 -1.22 10.05 1.00
C ILE A 59 -1.64 9.67 -0.43
N LYS A 60 -2.26 10.58 -1.18
CA LYS A 60 -2.55 10.36 -2.61
C LYS A 60 -1.31 10.05 -3.42
N LYS A 61 -0.20 10.79 -3.19
CA LYS A 61 1.09 10.51 -3.82
C LYS A 61 1.62 9.13 -3.45
N THR A 62 1.42 8.70 -2.19
CA THR A 62 1.85 7.38 -1.70
C THR A 62 1.08 6.25 -2.41
N PHE A 63 -0.23 6.40 -2.59
CA PHE A 63 -1.03 5.47 -3.39
C PHE A 63 -0.65 5.46 -4.87
N ALA A 64 -0.31 6.61 -5.45
CA ALA A 64 0.17 6.69 -6.83
C ALA A 64 1.48 5.91 -7.02
N ILE A 65 2.39 5.97 -6.04
CA ILE A 65 3.62 5.16 -6.03
C ILE A 65 3.29 3.67 -5.93
N SER A 66 2.40 3.26 -5.01
CA SER A 66 1.97 1.87 -4.89
C SER A 66 1.40 1.33 -6.21
N LYS A 67 0.54 2.12 -6.88
CA LYS A 67 0.00 1.79 -8.20
C LYS A 67 1.09 1.68 -9.27
N GLN A 68 2.09 2.56 -9.25
CA GLN A 68 3.21 2.49 -10.18
C GLN A 68 4.01 1.19 -9.99
N LEU A 69 4.34 0.82 -8.74
CA LEU A 69 5.04 -0.43 -8.44
C LEU A 69 4.30 -1.67 -8.96
N LEU A 70 2.96 -1.66 -8.89
CA LEU A 70 2.10 -2.70 -9.45
C LEU A 70 2.15 -2.75 -10.98
N MET A 71 2.06 -1.59 -11.65
CA MET A 71 2.13 -1.50 -13.11
C MET A 71 3.48 -1.97 -13.68
N GLU A 72 4.55 -1.97 -12.86
CA GLU A 72 5.88 -2.43 -13.25
C GLU A 72 6.03 -3.97 -13.27
N GLN A 73 5.14 -4.76 -12.66
CA GLN A 73 5.29 -6.22 -12.58
C GLN A 73 4.92 -6.95 -13.90
N ASN A 74 3.74 -6.65 -14.45
CA ASN A 74 3.23 -7.15 -15.74
C ASN A 74 3.62 -8.61 -16.09
N THR A 75 3.41 -9.56 -15.17
CA THR A 75 3.81 -10.96 -15.37
C THR A 75 2.76 -11.80 -16.09
N GLY A 76 1.56 -11.24 -16.30
CA GLY A 76 0.38 -11.97 -16.77
C GLY A 76 -0.41 -12.68 -15.66
N HIS A 77 0.04 -12.55 -14.40
CA HIS A 77 -0.63 -13.06 -13.21
C HIS A 77 -0.90 -11.92 -12.22
N PRO A 78 -1.96 -11.13 -12.44
CA PRO A 78 -2.18 -9.90 -11.71
C PRO A 78 -2.30 -10.09 -10.19
N PHE A 79 -2.76 -11.24 -9.70
CA PHE A 79 -2.81 -11.47 -8.25
C PHE A 79 -1.43 -11.67 -7.63
N HIS A 80 -0.54 -12.38 -8.34
CA HIS A 80 0.86 -12.48 -7.97
C HIS A 80 1.53 -11.10 -8.02
N ASP A 81 1.27 -10.32 -9.07
CA ASP A 81 1.80 -8.96 -9.26
C ASP A 81 1.41 -8.02 -8.11
N ILE A 82 0.16 -8.11 -7.64
CA ILE A 82 -0.32 -7.38 -6.44
C ILE A 82 0.53 -7.74 -5.23
N GLY A 83 0.79 -9.02 -4.99
CA GLY A 83 1.60 -9.49 -3.86
C GLY A 83 3.04 -8.97 -3.92
N VAL A 84 3.70 -9.11 -5.08
CA VAL A 84 5.08 -8.66 -5.28
C VAL A 84 5.22 -7.14 -5.15
N ALA A 85 4.31 -6.38 -5.75
CA ALA A 85 4.31 -4.92 -5.63
C ALA A 85 4.08 -4.46 -4.19
N SER A 86 3.19 -5.14 -3.46
CA SER A 86 2.90 -4.83 -2.06
C SER A 86 4.11 -5.11 -1.15
N LEU A 87 4.84 -6.20 -1.39
CA LEU A 87 6.10 -6.49 -0.71
C LEU A 87 7.17 -5.44 -0.98
N ARG A 88 7.35 -5.09 -2.26
CA ARG A 88 8.32 -4.08 -2.67
C ARG A 88 8.03 -2.73 -2.02
N PHE A 89 6.75 -2.33 -1.96
CA PHE A 89 6.34 -1.13 -1.24
C PHE A 89 6.68 -1.20 0.25
N ALA A 90 6.37 -2.32 0.92
CA ALA A 90 6.69 -2.51 2.33
C ALA A 90 8.20 -2.43 2.63
N LYS A 91 9.04 -2.85 1.69
CA LYS A 91 10.50 -2.79 1.80
C LYS A 91 11.05 -1.38 1.52
N GLU A 92 10.72 -0.81 0.37
CA GLU A 92 11.27 0.48 -0.09
C GLU A 92 10.70 1.68 0.69
N TYR A 93 9.46 1.56 1.18
CA TYR A 93 8.71 2.60 1.87
C TYR A 93 8.26 2.16 3.28
N SER A 94 9.11 1.42 3.98
CA SER A 94 8.80 0.75 5.27
C SER A 94 8.18 1.65 6.34
N VAL A 95 8.65 2.89 6.47
CA VAL A 95 8.10 3.87 7.42
C VAL A 95 6.66 4.24 7.07
N LEU A 96 6.38 4.48 5.78
CA LEU A 96 5.03 4.78 5.28
C LEU A 96 4.13 3.56 5.39
N PHE A 97 4.61 2.38 4.99
CA PHE A 97 3.87 1.13 5.12
C PHE A 97 3.42 0.90 6.56
N ARG A 98 4.33 1.06 7.52
CA ARG A 98 4.01 0.94 8.95
C ARG A 98 2.92 1.94 9.37
N ASP A 99 3.03 3.21 8.99
CA ASP A 99 2.03 4.22 9.35
C ASP A 99 0.66 3.91 8.71
N LEU A 100 0.63 3.42 7.48
CA LEU A 100 -0.59 3.05 6.77
C LEU A 100 -1.28 1.79 7.35
N VAL A 101 -0.50 0.84 7.86
CA VAL A 101 -1.02 -0.45 8.36
C VAL A 101 -1.35 -0.43 9.85
N MET A 102 -0.57 0.29 10.67
CA MET A 102 -0.69 0.23 12.14
C MET A 102 -1.70 1.23 12.71
N LYS A 103 -2.09 2.25 11.95
CA LYS A 103 -2.99 3.29 12.40
C LYS A 103 -4.28 3.21 11.63
N LYS A 104 -5.41 3.46 12.31
CA LYS A 104 -6.64 3.80 11.61
C LYS A 104 -6.37 5.09 10.86
N ASN A 105 -6.17 4.98 9.55
CA ASN A 105 -5.86 6.14 8.74
C ASN A 105 -7.18 6.82 8.38
N GLU A 106 -7.48 7.96 9.03
CA GLU A 106 -8.67 8.77 8.75
C GLU A 106 -8.71 9.31 7.32
N TYR A 107 -7.58 9.23 6.63
CA TYR A 107 -7.40 9.61 5.25
C TYR A 107 -7.58 8.42 4.27
N MET A 108 -7.83 7.20 4.77
CA MET A 108 -8.18 6.00 3.98
C MET A 108 -9.69 5.82 3.78
N ASN A 109 -10.47 6.90 3.74
CA ASN A 109 -11.92 6.83 3.48
C ASN A 109 -12.27 6.19 2.11
N ASP A 110 -11.28 5.99 1.24
CA ASP A 110 -11.41 5.37 -0.08
C ASP A 110 -10.91 3.90 -0.14
N HIS A 111 -10.69 3.26 1.02
CA HIS A 111 -10.22 1.87 1.08
C HIS A 111 -11.12 0.90 0.31
N ASP A 112 -12.45 1.12 0.34
CA ASP A 112 -13.41 0.30 -0.41
C ASP A 112 -13.22 0.43 -1.93
N HIS A 113 -12.85 1.63 -2.42
CA HIS A 113 -12.55 1.84 -3.83
C HIS A 113 -11.23 1.17 -4.23
N GLU A 114 -10.19 1.26 -3.40
CA GLU A 114 -8.93 0.55 -3.63
C GLU A 114 -9.15 -0.97 -3.71
N MET A 115 -9.95 -1.53 -2.79
CA MET A 115 -10.32 -2.94 -2.82
C MET A 115 -11.12 -3.34 -4.04
N GLY A 116 -12.08 -2.52 -4.46
CA GLY A 116 -12.77 -2.73 -5.74
C GLY A 116 -11.81 -2.77 -6.93
N MET A 117 -10.87 -1.82 -7.02
CA MET A 117 -9.90 -1.80 -8.11
C MET A 117 -8.98 -3.03 -8.14
N LEU A 118 -8.52 -3.50 -6.99
CA LEU A 118 -7.70 -4.71 -6.93
C LEU A 118 -8.51 -5.96 -7.30
N VAL A 119 -9.78 -6.05 -6.90
CA VAL A 119 -10.65 -7.15 -7.31
C VAL A 119 -10.88 -7.15 -8.82
N GLU A 120 -11.07 -6.00 -9.46
CA GLU A 120 -11.17 -5.91 -10.93
C GLU A 120 -9.89 -6.35 -11.64
N LEU A 121 -8.72 -6.11 -11.02
CA LEU A 121 -7.46 -6.60 -11.54
C LEU A 121 -7.32 -8.12 -11.35
N MET A 122 -7.74 -8.65 -10.20
CA MET A 122 -7.73 -10.09 -9.91
C MET A 122 -8.60 -10.90 -10.87
N LYS A 123 -9.70 -10.32 -11.38
CA LYS A 123 -10.55 -10.97 -12.40
C LYS A 123 -9.83 -11.30 -13.70
N GLN A 124 -8.68 -10.66 -13.95
CA GLN A 124 -7.86 -10.89 -15.14
C GLN A 124 -6.83 -12.02 -14.92
N ASP A 125 -6.72 -12.55 -13.70
CA ASP A 125 -5.81 -13.65 -13.39
C ASP A 125 -6.40 -15.01 -13.80
N PRO A 126 -5.71 -15.79 -14.64
CA PRO A 126 -6.19 -17.11 -15.06
C PRO A 126 -6.47 -18.07 -13.90
N HIS A 127 -5.73 -17.96 -12.79
CA HIS A 127 -5.92 -18.84 -11.63
C HIS A 127 -7.16 -18.48 -10.80
N LEU A 128 -7.77 -17.32 -11.06
CA LEU A 128 -8.94 -16.84 -10.33
C LEU A 128 -10.23 -16.93 -11.16
N GLU A 129 -10.15 -17.58 -12.33
CA GLU A 129 -11.27 -17.62 -13.28
C GLU A 129 -12.56 -18.21 -12.67
N GLY A 130 -13.65 -17.48 -12.86
CA GLY A 130 -14.99 -17.86 -12.44
C GLY A 130 -15.26 -17.71 -10.94
N LEU A 131 -14.33 -17.22 -10.13
CA LEU A 131 -14.64 -16.79 -8.76
C LEU A 131 -15.48 -15.51 -8.79
N THR A 132 -16.41 -15.39 -7.87
CA THR A 132 -17.25 -14.20 -7.69
C THR A 132 -16.49 -13.06 -7.02
N ASP A 133 -16.96 -11.82 -7.17
CA ASP A 133 -16.38 -10.64 -6.51
C ASP A 133 -16.27 -10.81 -4.99
N GLY A 134 -17.25 -11.46 -4.35
CA GLY A 134 -17.22 -11.75 -2.92
C GLY A 134 -16.13 -12.76 -2.53
N GLU A 135 -15.89 -13.77 -3.37
CA GLU A 135 -14.80 -14.74 -3.18
C GLU A 135 -13.45 -14.08 -3.39
N LEU A 136 -13.29 -13.28 -4.45
CA LEU A 136 -12.06 -12.52 -4.72
C LEU A 136 -11.75 -11.53 -3.59
N MET A 137 -12.76 -10.80 -3.11
CA MET A 137 -12.61 -9.91 -1.95
C MET A 137 -12.15 -10.68 -0.70
N THR A 138 -12.71 -11.87 -0.48
CA THR A 138 -12.33 -12.73 0.64
C THR A 138 -10.89 -13.22 0.52
N ILE A 139 -10.46 -13.61 -0.68
CA ILE A 139 -9.07 -14.03 -0.97
C ILE A 139 -8.11 -12.86 -0.74
N LEU A 140 -8.43 -11.69 -1.29
CA LEU A 140 -7.62 -10.48 -1.15
C LEU A 140 -7.48 -10.07 0.32
N LEU A 141 -8.57 -10.12 1.09
CA LEU A 141 -8.56 -9.82 2.52
C LEU A 141 -7.67 -10.80 3.30
N LYS A 142 -7.78 -12.10 3.05
CA LYS A 142 -6.92 -13.12 3.69
C LYS A 142 -5.44 -12.87 3.41
N MET A 143 -5.09 -12.61 2.14
CA MET A 143 -3.70 -12.32 1.77
C MET A 143 -3.19 -11.02 2.38
N LYS A 144 -4.00 -9.95 2.42
CA LYS A 144 -3.64 -8.69 3.09
C LYS A 144 -3.35 -8.90 4.58
N ILE A 145 -4.19 -9.68 5.28
CA ILE A 145 -4.00 -10.00 6.71
C ILE A 145 -2.70 -10.80 6.89
N PHE A 146 -2.51 -11.85 6.08
CA PHE A 146 -1.32 -12.68 6.11
C PHE A 146 -0.05 -11.85 5.88
N GLN A 147 -0.01 -11.04 4.82
CA GLN A 147 1.13 -10.19 4.48
C GLN A 147 1.40 -9.15 5.58
N THR A 148 0.35 -8.58 6.18
CA THR A 148 0.47 -7.68 7.33
C THR A 148 1.15 -8.38 8.50
N GLY A 149 0.67 -9.58 8.88
CA GLY A 149 1.28 -10.39 9.93
C GLY A 149 2.74 -10.71 9.65
N LEU A 150 3.05 -11.18 8.43
CA LEU A 150 4.41 -11.47 7.98
C LEU A 150 5.32 -10.24 8.11
N SER A 151 4.86 -9.08 7.64
CA SER A 151 5.62 -7.82 7.72
C SER A 151 5.92 -7.42 9.16
N VAL A 152 4.96 -7.62 10.08
CA VAL A 152 5.17 -7.36 11.52
C VAL A 152 6.21 -8.32 12.10
N MET A 153 6.14 -9.60 11.76
CA MET A 153 7.12 -10.59 12.23
C MET A 153 8.53 -10.27 11.76
N VAL A 154 8.70 -9.93 10.47
CA VAL A 154 9.98 -9.50 9.90
C VAL A 154 10.51 -8.26 10.62
N ALA A 155 9.68 -7.22 10.76
CA ALA A 155 10.10 -5.95 11.36
C ALA A 155 10.52 -6.07 12.83
N ASN A 156 10.03 -7.09 13.55
CA ASN A 156 10.35 -7.34 14.94
C ASN A 156 11.41 -8.45 15.13
N GLY A 157 12.00 -8.98 14.04
CA GLY A 157 12.99 -10.06 14.13
C GLY A 157 12.41 -11.35 14.72
N LEU A 158 11.12 -11.62 14.49
CA LEU A 158 10.40 -12.79 15.01
C LEU A 158 10.50 -14.02 14.09
N LEU A 159 11.31 -13.93 13.04
CA LEU A 159 11.57 -15.01 12.08
C LEU A 159 13.03 -15.47 12.20
N PRO A 160 13.36 -16.72 11.78
CA PRO A 160 14.73 -17.21 11.77
C PRO A 160 15.69 -16.28 11.01
N ASP A 161 16.96 -16.23 11.43
CA ASP A 161 17.99 -15.36 10.83
C ASP A 161 18.24 -15.63 9.34
N ASP A 162 17.96 -16.86 8.87
CA ASP A 162 18.11 -17.26 7.49
C ASP A 162 16.84 -16.99 6.65
N PHE A 163 15.83 -16.33 7.20
CA PHE A 163 14.58 -16.00 6.51
C PHE A 163 14.71 -14.74 5.65
N ASP A 164 15.32 -14.91 4.48
CA ASP A 164 15.58 -13.86 3.51
C ASP A 164 14.39 -13.51 2.62
N GLU A 165 14.60 -12.57 1.69
CA GLU A 165 13.59 -12.08 0.76
C GLU A 165 13.06 -13.13 -0.21
N GLU A 166 13.91 -14.05 -0.64
CA GLU A 166 13.51 -15.15 -1.51
C GLU A 166 12.51 -16.07 -0.78
N LYS A 167 12.80 -16.40 0.48
CA LYS A 167 11.89 -17.17 1.34
C LYS A 167 10.60 -16.43 1.64
N MET A 168 10.65 -15.10 1.83
CA MET A 168 9.44 -14.27 1.98
C MET A 168 8.53 -14.37 0.75
N ILE A 169 9.09 -14.18 -0.45
CA ILE A 169 8.35 -14.25 -1.71
C ILE A 169 7.80 -15.66 -1.93
N HIS A 170 8.61 -16.69 -1.69
CA HIS A 170 8.18 -18.08 -1.80
C HIS A 170 6.99 -18.37 -0.88
N LEU A 171 7.07 -17.98 0.40
CA LEU A 171 5.99 -18.19 1.37
C LEU A 171 4.69 -17.48 0.94
N LEU A 172 4.79 -16.24 0.47
CA LEU A 172 3.61 -15.50 -0.03
C LEU A 172 2.97 -16.19 -1.23
N ASN A 173 3.78 -16.66 -2.19
CA ASN A 173 3.28 -17.35 -3.36
C ASN A 173 2.63 -18.70 -2.99
N SER A 174 3.27 -19.50 -2.12
CA SER A 174 2.70 -20.78 -1.71
C SER A 174 1.40 -20.57 -0.94
N THR A 175 1.34 -19.61 -0.02
CA THR A 175 0.10 -19.28 0.71
C THR A 175 -1.00 -18.76 -0.22
N ALA A 176 -0.65 -17.97 -1.24
CA ALA A 176 -1.61 -17.53 -2.25
C ALA A 176 -2.21 -18.72 -3.01
N MET A 177 -1.37 -19.67 -3.45
CA MET A 177 -1.82 -20.90 -4.11
C MET A 177 -2.73 -21.73 -3.20
N ASP A 178 -2.34 -21.96 -1.94
CA ASP A 178 -3.15 -22.69 -0.96
C ASP A 178 -4.55 -22.10 -0.79
N ILE A 179 -4.65 -20.77 -0.76
CA ILE A 179 -5.92 -20.05 -0.62
C ILE A 179 -6.78 -20.17 -1.89
N ILE A 180 -6.15 -20.05 -3.06
CA ILE A 180 -6.83 -20.15 -4.36
C ILE A 180 -7.36 -21.56 -4.57
N ASP A 181 -6.51 -22.58 -4.39
CA ASP A 181 -6.88 -23.98 -4.56
C ASP A 181 -8.03 -24.36 -3.62
N ALA A 182 -7.96 -23.93 -2.35
CA ALA A 182 -9.05 -24.16 -1.41
C ALA A 182 -10.36 -23.46 -1.83
N ALA A 183 -10.29 -22.26 -2.44
CA ALA A 183 -11.47 -21.56 -2.95
C ALA A 183 -12.07 -22.30 -4.16
N GLN A 184 -11.23 -22.72 -5.11
CA GLN A 184 -11.66 -23.49 -6.27
C GLN A 184 -12.27 -24.85 -5.89
N MET A 185 -11.67 -25.56 -4.94
CA MET A 185 -12.18 -26.84 -4.43
C MET A 185 -13.56 -26.69 -3.77
N ARG A 186 -13.78 -25.64 -2.96
CA ARG A 186 -15.11 -25.36 -2.39
C ARG A 186 -16.15 -25.11 -3.47
N LYS A 187 -15.79 -24.32 -4.48
CA LYS A 187 -16.67 -24.04 -5.62
C LYS A 187 -17.01 -25.30 -6.41
N ALA A 188 -16.06 -26.21 -6.58
CA ALA A 188 -16.29 -27.50 -7.24
C ALA A 188 -17.13 -28.48 -6.41
N GLY A 189 -17.51 -28.14 -5.18
CA GLY A 189 -18.21 -29.04 -4.25
C GLY A 189 -17.30 -30.10 -3.63
N ASN A 190 -15.98 -29.95 -3.75
CA ASN A 190 -14.98 -30.93 -3.29
C ASN A 190 -14.54 -30.68 -1.82
N LEU A 191 -15.00 -29.59 -1.21
CA LEU A 191 -14.81 -29.26 0.20
C LEU A 191 -16.15 -28.87 0.80
N GLU A 192 -16.80 -29.79 1.49
CA GLU A 192 -17.96 -29.48 2.35
C GLU A 192 -17.45 -28.78 3.63
N GLY A 193 -17.88 -27.54 3.84
CA GLY A 193 -17.56 -26.82 5.07
C GLY A 193 -18.34 -27.39 6.25
N GLN A 194 -17.63 -27.95 7.23
CA GLN A 194 -18.10 -27.90 8.62
C GLN A 194 -18.04 -26.43 9.04
N ASN A 195 -19.20 -25.76 9.01
CA ASN A 195 -19.39 -24.48 9.69
C ASN A 195 -19.44 -24.70 11.20
#